data_AF-A0A4R3VYH9-F1
#
_entry.id   AF-A0A4R3VYH9-F1
#
_cell.length_a   1.000
_cell.length_b   1.000
_cell.length_c   1.000
_cell.angle_alpha   90.00
_cell.angle_beta   90.00
_cell.angle_gamma   90.00
#
_symmetry.space_group_name_H-M   'P 1'
#
loop_
_entity.id
_entity.type
_entity.pdbx_description
1 polymer ?
#
loop_
_entity_poly.entity_id
_entity_poly.type
_entity_poly.pdbx_seq_one_letter_code
_entity_poly.pdbx_strand_id
1 'polypeptide(L)'
;MRTLTFILILFLFSNCSKNKELTTDNPCHQAMKDRFDSELKCTEKDKMEVNLYSGKYEENDLYFPMTMCPSCNTIPPQFGYTCAGQKINISDFNTKVTDIKQIYNSCTKKFVD
;
A
#
# COMPACT_ATOMS: atom_id res chain seq x y z
N MET A 1 -48.69 33.08 16.31
CA MET A 1 -48.32 31.67 16.04
C MET A 1 -47.57 31.63 14.73
N ARG A 2 -46.25 31.42 14.75
CA ARG A 2 -45.39 31.42 13.56
C ARG A 2 -44.73 30.04 13.49
N THR A 3 -45.28 29.16 12.68
CA THR A 3 -44.73 27.82 12.43
C THR A 3 -43.54 27.94 11.49
N LEU A 4 -42.33 27.73 12.01
CA LEU A 4 -41.10 27.56 11.23
C LEU A 4 -40.91 26.06 10.97
N THR A 5 -41.22 25.62 9.76
CA THR A 5 -40.98 24.26 9.29
C THR A 5 -39.50 24.13 8.90
N PHE A 6 -38.69 23.50 9.73
CA PHE A 6 -37.32 23.12 9.37
C PHE A 6 -37.35 21.82 8.56
N ILE A 7 -37.00 21.89 7.28
CA ILE A 7 -36.83 20.74 6.40
C ILE A 7 -35.44 20.15 6.65
N LEU A 8 -35.39 18.96 7.25
CA LEU A 8 -34.16 18.19 7.45
C LEU A 8 -33.89 17.35 6.19
N ILE A 9 -32.96 17.79 5.35
CA ILE A 9 -32.49 17.02 4.19
C ILE A 9 -31.48 15.97 4.71
N LEU A 10 -31.90 14.70 4.78
CA LEU A 10 -30.99 13.58 4.96
C LEU A 10 -30.16 13.41 3.69
N PHE A 11 -28.88 13.80 3.75
CA PHE A 11 -27.88 13.36 2.79
C PHE A 11 -27.65 11.85 2.98
N LEU A 12 -28.15 11.08 2.02
CA LEU A 12 -27.82 9.66 1.87
C LEU A 12 -26.31 9.55 1.62
N PHE A 13 -25.58 8.97 2.58
CA PHE A 13 -24.19 8.55 2.39
C PHE A 13 -24.14 7.47 1.33
N SER A 14 -23.93 7.91 0.09
CA SER A 14 -23.59 7.05 -1.02
C SER A 14 -22.16 6.59 -0.77
N ASN A 15 -21.97 5.40 -0.19
CA ASN A 15 -20.67 4.73 -0.13
C ASN A 15 -20.30 4.34 -1.57
N CYS A 16 -19.82 5.31 -2.31
CA CYS A 16 -19.32 5.15 -3.66
C CYS A 16 -17.94 4.52 -3.52
N SER A 17 -17.88 3.18 -3.58
CA SER A 17 -16.66 2.45 -3.87
C SER A 17 -16.23 2.81 -5.29
N LYS A 18 -15.65 4.00 -5.45
CA LYS A 18 -15.04 4.42 -6.70
C LYS A 18 -13.78 3.60 -6.85
N ASN A 19 -13.82 2.66 -7.79
CA ASN A 19 -12.66 2.28 -8.58
C ASN A 19 -12.06 3.59 -9.12
N LYS A 20 -11.13 4.17 -8.37
CA LYS A 20 -10.26 5.22 -8.85
C LYS A 20 -9.16 4.51 -9.62
N GLU A 21 -9.13 4.74 -10.93
CA GLU A 21 -7.91 4.61 -11.71
C GLU A 21 -6.75 5.21 -10.90
N LEU A 22 -5.77 4.35 -10.59
CA LEU A 22 -4.56 4.67 -9.85
C LEU A 22 -3.64 5.47 -10.78
N THR A 23 -3.94 6.75 -10.98
CA THR A 23 -2.89 7.69 -11.38
C THR A 23 -2.06 8.00 -10.15
N THR A 24 -0.74 7.94 -10.31
CA THR A 24 0.43 8.47 -9.56
C THR A 24 0.30 9.33 -8.28
N ASP A 25 -0.88 9.73 -7.81
CA ASP A 25 -1.16 10.49 -6.59
C ASP A 25 -2.10 9.72 -5.63
N ASN A 26 -1.78 8.48 -5.27
CA ASN A 26 -2.39 7.88 -4.07
C ASN A 26 -1.62 8.36 -2.84
N PRO A 27 -2.18 9.25 -1.97
CA PRO A 27 -1.46 9.79 -0.82
C PRO A 27 -0.95 8.68 0.12
N CYS A 28 -1.63 7.53 0.12
CA CYS A 28 -1.21 6.35 0.83
C CYS A 28 0.13 5.80 0.35
N HIS A 29 0.31 5.67 -0.97
CA HIS A 29 1.52 5.12 -1.57
C HIS A 29 2.71 6.03 -1.25
N GLN A 30 2.51 7.35 -1.33
CA GLN A 30 3.53 8.32 -0.93
C GLN A 30 3.87 8.18 0.56
N ALA A 31 2.87 8.14 1.45
CA ALA A 31 3.10 7.98 2.87
C ALA A 31 3.84 6.67 3.22
N MET A 32 3.56 5.57 2.50
CA MET A 32 4.24 4.30 2.69
C MET A 32 5.66 4.31 2.11
N LYS A 33 5.88 4.96 0.97
CA LYS A 33 7.23 5.18 0.42
C LYS A 33 8.08 5.96 1.43
N ASP A 34 7.55 7.04 1.99
CA ASP A 34 8.29 7.88 2.95
C ASP A 34 8.55 7.14 4.27
N ARG A 35 7.60 6.31 4.73
CA ARG A 35 7.77 5.47 5.91
C ARG A 35 8.93 4.48 5.75
N PHE A 36 9.10 3.92 4.56
CA PHE A 36 10.13 2.92 4.27
C PHE A 36 11.37 3.48 3.58
N ASP A 37 11.53 4.80 3.47
CA ASP A 37 12.54 5.44 2.62
C ASP A 37 13.98 4.95 2.93
N SER A 38 14.29 4.70 4.21
CA SER A 38 15.60 4.17 4.62
C SER A 38 15.84 2.71 4.23
N GLU A 39 14.79 1.94 3.96
CA GLU A 39 14.86 0.52 3.57
C GLU A 39 14.83 0.36 2.04
N LEU A 40 14.23 1.32 1.33
CA LEU A 40 14.13 1.32 -0.13
C LEU A 40 15.49 1.64 -0.77
N LYS A 41 16.05 0.67 -1.50
CA LYS A 41 17.40 0.78 -2.04
C LYS A 41 17.53 0.15 -3.42
N CYS A 42 18.28 0.81 -4.29
CA CYS A 42 18.77 0.23 -5.54
C CYS A 42 20.27 -0.03 -5.41
N THR A 43 20.71 -1.28 -5.57
CA THR A 43 22.14 -1.59 -5.74
C THR A 43 22.45 -1.83 -7.21
N GLU A 44 21.67 -2.70 -7.85
CA GLU A 44 21.74 -2.93 -9.30
C GLU A 44 20.35 -3.29 -9.82
N LYS A 45 19.97 -2.63 -10.91
CA LYS A 45 18.64 -2.81 -11.51
C LYS A 45 18.45 -4.25 -11.97
N ASP A 46 17.26 -4.80 -11.70
CA ASP A 46 16.79 -6.15 -12.03
C ASP A 46 17.62 -7.28 -11.40
N LYS A 47 18.55 -6.95 -10.49
CA LYS A 47 19.41 -7.92 -9.79
C LYS A 47 19.38 -7.79 -8.27
N MET A 48 19.36 -6.57 -7.74
CA MET A 48 19.36 -6.32 -6.30
C MET A 48 18.68 -4.98 -6.01
N GLU A 49 17.37 -5.06 -5.78
CA GLU A 49 16.51 -3.93 -5.46
C GLU A 49 15.69 -4.22 -4.21
N VAL A 50 15.51 -3.24 -3.34
CA VAL A 50 14.49 -3.26 -2.29
C VAL A 50 13.44 -2.23 -2.68
N ASN A 51 12.28 -2.72 -3.10
CA ASN A 51 11.18 -1.92 -3.64
C ASN A 51 10.00 -1.94 -2.68
N LEU A 52 9.08 -0.98 -2.83
CA LEU A 52 7.83 -0.98 -2.07
C LEU A 52 6.81 -1.85 -2.81
N TYR A 53 6.21 -2.79 -2.09
CA TYR A 53 5.11 -3.61 -2.57
C TYR A 53 3.88 -3.41 -1.69
N SER A 54 2.74 -3.81 -2.24
CA SER A 54 1.53 -4.05 -1.47
C SER A 54 1.03 -5.47 -1.72
N GLY A 55 0.35 -6.06 -0.75
CA GLY A 55 -0.42 -7.28 -0.92
C GLY A 55 -1.64 -7.27 0.00
N LYS A 56 -2.47 -8.30 -0.13
CA LYS A 56 -3.55 -8.58 0.82
C LYS A 56 -3.05 -9.51 1.91
N TYR A 57 -3.31 -9.15 3.16
CA TYR A 57 -3.08 -10.03 4.30
C TYR A 57 -4.31 -9.96 5.21
N GLU A 58 -4.97 -11.09 5.37
CA GLU A 58 -6.33 -11.15 5.94
C GLU A 58 -7.25 -10.20 5.15
N GLU A 59 -7.93 -9.26 5.82
CA GLU A 59 -8.83 -8.30 5.17
C GLU A 59 -8.15 -6.95 4.86
N ASN A 60 -6.83 -6.84 5.05
CA ASN A 60 -6.11 -5.58 4.97
C ASN A 60 -5.21 -5.47 3.74
N ASP A 61 -5.14 -4.25 3.18
CA ASP A 61 -4.04 -3.85 2.31
C ASP A 61 -2.78 -3.63 3.15
N LEU A 62 -1.75 -4.42 2.88
CA LEU A 62 -0.48 -4.42 3.60
C LEU A 62 0.63 -3.94 2.68
N TYR A 63 1.37 -2.93 3.12
CA TYR A 63 2.53 -2.37 2.42
C TYR A 63 3.82 -2.80 3.11
N PHE A 64 4.80 -3.24 2.32
CA PHE A 64 6.06 -3.77 2.83
C PHE A 64 7.21 -3.61 1.82
N PRO A 65 8.45 -3.43 2.29
CA PRO A 65 9.62 -3.52 1.44
C PRO A 65 9.89 -4.99 1.11
N MET A 66 10.17 -5.29 -0.15
CA MET A 66 10.56 -6.64 -0.57
C MET A 66 11.80 -6.56 -1.45
N THR A 67 12.70 -7.51 -1.24
CA THR A 67 13.93 -7.60 -2.04
C THR A 67 13.65 -8.35 -3.34
N MET A 68 13.80 -7.67 -4.47
CA MET A 68 13.87 -8.28 -5.79
C MET A 68 15.32 -8.66 -6.09
N CYS A 69 15.63 -9.93 -5.87
CA CYS A 69 16.87 -10.55 -6.34
C CYS A 69 16.58 -12.00 -6.77
N PRO A 70 16.44 -12.27 -8.08
CA PRO A 70 16.05 -13.59 -8.59
C PRO A 70 17.00 -14.73 -8.21
N SER A 71 18.28 -14.42 -7.97
CA SER A 71 19.31 -15.40 -7.60
C SER A 71 19.56 -15.49 -6.10
N CYS A 72 18.86 -14.71 -5.27
CA CYS A 72 19.07 -14.67 -3.84
C CYS A 72 17.95 -15.43 -3.10
N ASN A 73 18.31 -16.18 -2.06
CA ASN A 73 17.34 -16.74 -1.12
C ASN A 73 17.04 -15.72 0.00
N THR A 74 16.31 -14.65 -0.34
CA THR A 74 16.04 -13.56 0.59
C THR A 74 14.99 -13.93 1.64
N ILE A 75 15.12 -13.36 2.83
CA ILE A 75 14.12 -13.55 3.89
C ILE A 75 12.87 -12.74 3.51
N PRO A 76 11.68 -13.35 3.54
CA PRO A 76 10.45 -12.62 3.21
C PRO A 76 10.14 -11.55 4.28
N PRO A 77 9.36 -10.52 3.92
CA PRO A 77 8.94 -9.49 4.86
C PRO A 77 8.23 -10.09 6.09
N GLN A 78 8.62 -9.64 7.28
CA GLN A 78 8.07 -10.13 8.56
C GLN A 78 6.98 -9.21 9.12
N PHE A 79 6.85 -8.00 8.56
CA PHE A 79 5.82 -7.04 8.92
C PHE A 79 5.55 -6.10 7.75
N GLY A 80 4.45 -5.38 7.85
CA GLY A 80 4.14 -4.26 6.98
C GLY A 80 3.25 -3.25 7.71
N TYR A 81 2.76 -2.28 6.95
CA TYR A 81 1.81 -1.28 7.45
C TYR A 81 0.58 -1.20 6.58
N THR A 82 -0.57 -0.96 7.20
CA THR A 82 -1.76 -0.53 6.47
C THR A 82 -1.64 0.95 6.12
N CYS A 83 -2.54 1.42 5.25
CA CYS A 83 -2.63 2.84 4.91
C CYS A 83 -2.87 3.75 6.12
N ALA A 84 -3.58 3.25 7.13
CA ALA A 84 -3.82 3.95 8.38
C ALA A 84 -2.57 4.01 9.29
N GLY A 85 -1.45 3.41 8.86
CA GLY A 85 -0.20 3.38 9.61
C GLY A 85 -0.14 2.30 10.68
N GLN A 86 -1.13 1.40 10.74
CA GLN A 86 -1.13 0.27 11.66
C GLN A 86 -0.07 -0.75 11.23
N LYS A 87 0.82 -1.12 12.15
CA LYS A 87 1.78 -2.21 11.93
C LYS A 87 1.07 -3.56 12.01
N ILE A 88 1.33 -4.44 11.05
CA ILE A 88 0.87 -5.83 11.07
C ILE A 88 2.10 -6.73 10.99
N ASN A 89 2.23 -7.65 11.95
CA ASN A 89 3.23 -8.70 11.89
C ASN A 89 2.68 -9.86 11.06
N ILE A 90 3.51 -10.40 10.16
CA ILE A 90 3.12 -11.41 9.18
C ILE A 90 3.51 -12.78 9.75
N SER A 91 2.54 -13.68 9.93
CA SER A 91 2.85 -15.00 10.50
C SER A 91 3.50 -15.95 9.49
N ASP A 92 3.06 -15.88 8.23
CA ASP A 92 3.61 -16.66 7.11
C ASP A 92 3.37 -15.87 5.82
N PHE A 93 4.44 -15.29 5.27
CA PHE A 93 4.35 -14.44 4.09
C PHE A 93 3.92 -15.23 2.85
N ASN A 94 4.50 -16.42 2.65
CA ASN A 94 4.37 -17.16 1.40
C ASN A 94 2.97 -17.75 1.20
N THR A 95 2.24 -18.01 2.29
CA THR A 95 0.92 -18.62 2.23
C THR A 95 -0.22 -17.65 2.54
N LYS A 96 0.04 -16.54 3.24
CA LYS A 96 -1.02 -15.62 3.69
C LYS A 96 -0.99 -14.23 3.05
N VAL A 97 0.10 -13.85 2.39
CA VAL A 97 0.15 -12.59 1.63
C VAL A 97 -0.15 -12.88 0.18
N THR A 98 -1.27 -12.36 -0.32
CA THR A 98 -1.73 -12.55 -1.70
C THR A 98 -1.73 -11.24 -2.48
N ASP A 99 -2.02 -11.32 -3.78
CA ASP A 99 -2.18 -10.15 -4.67
C ASP A 99 -0.99 -9.17 -4.60
N ILE A 100 0.21 -9.72 -4.51
CA ILE A 100 1.44 -8.94 -4.37
C ILE A 100 1.69 -8.14 -5.65
N LYS A 101 1.75 -6.82 -5.50
CA LYS A 101 2.05 -5.87 -6.59
C LYS A 101 3.11 -4.89 -6.14
N GLN A 102 4.01 -4.54 -7.07
CA GLN A 102 4.98 -3.48 -6.84
C GLN A 102 4.27 -2.13 -6.88
N ILE A 103 4.55 -1.28 -5.91
CA ILE A 103 3.97 0.07 -5.81
C ILE A 103 5.00 1.13 -6.20
N TYR A 104 6.26 0.96 -5.80
CA TYR A 104 7.33 1.90 -6.12
C TYR A 104 8.63 1.15 -6.37
N ASN A 105 9.32 1.52 -7.45
CA ASN A 105 10.62 0.98 -7.82
C ASN A 105 11.74 1.95 -7.39
N SER A 106 12.65 1.46 -6.56
CA SER A 106 13.76 2.22 -5.99
C SER A 106 14.85 2.55 -7.01
N CYS A 107 15.00 1.75 -8.06
CA CYS A 107 15.98 2.00 -9.11
C CYS A 107 15.51 3.07 -10.11
N THR A 108 14.27 2.99 -10.56
CA THR A 108 13.69 3.98 -11.50
C THR A 108 13.18 5.22 -10.80
N LYS A 109 12.99 5.16 -9.47
CA LYS A 109 12.41 6.21 -8.63
C LYS A 109 10.99 6.60 -9.06
N LYS A 110 10.19 5.60 -9.44
CA LYS A 110 8.83 5.80 -9.95
C LYS A 110 7.84 4.90 -9.23
N PHE A 111 6.63 5.43 -9.04
CA PHE A 111 5.47 4.60 -8.75
C PHE A 111 5.12 3.75 -9.97
N VAL A 112 4.58 2.55 -9.72
CA VAL A 112 4.11 1.62 -10.73
C VAL A 112 2.58 1.69 -10.76
N ASP A 113 2.02 1.79 -11.96
CA ASP A 113 0.57 1.82 -12.20
C ASP A 113 -0.08 0.43 -12.04
#